data_AF-A0A8C9I384-F1
#
_entry.id   AF-A0A8C9I384-F1
#
_cell.length_a   1.000
_cell.length_b   1.000
_cell.length_c   1.000
_cell.angle_alpha   90.00
_cell.angle_beta   90.00
_cell.angle_gamma   90.00
#
_symmetry.space_group_name_H-M   'P 1'
#
loop_
_entity.id
_entity.type
_entity.pdbx_description
1 polymer ?
#
loop_
_entity_poly.entity_id
_entity_poly.type
_entity_poly.pdbx_seq_one_letter_code
_entity_poly.pdbx_strand_id
1 'polypeptide(L)'
;MTAGAREKVHIAGSLAVAQGPALGEALPHVMPTLRACLQPSRDPQMRLKLFSILSTVLLRATDSINSQGQFPSYLETVTKDILAPNLQWHAGRTAAAIRTAAVSCLWALTSSEVLSAKQIQDVQETLMPQVLTTLEEDSQMTRLISCRIINTFLKTSGSMMDPEKLIKIYPELLKRLDDVSNDVRMAAASTLVTWLQCVKGAEGKSYYQSSVQYLYRELLVHLDDPEKAIQDAILEVLKEGSGLFPDLLVRETEAVIHKHRSATYCEQLLQHVQAVPATQ
;
A
#
# COMPACT_ATOMS: atom_id res chain seq x y z
N MET A 1 -5.29 -21.19 -34.67
CA MET A 1 -4.98 -19.87 -34.05
C MET A 1 -5.26 -18.80 -35.10
N THR A 2 -6.14 -17.83 -34.80
CA THR A 2 -6.43 -16.72 -35.71
C THR A 2 -5.20 -15.80 -35.86
N ALA A 3 -5.11 -15.05 -36.96
CA ALA A 3 -3.99 -14.13 -37.21
C ALA A 3 -3.73 -13.17 -36.02
N GLY A 4 -4.79 -12.66 -35.41
CA GLY A 4 -4.70 -11.80 -34.21
C GLY A 4 -4.23 -12.50 -32.93
N ALA A 5 -4.22 -13.84 -32.86
CA ALA A 5 -3.62 -14.59 -31.75
C ALA A 5 -2.11 -14.75 -31.91
N ARG A 6 -1.60 -14.85 -33.14
CA ARG A 6 -0.16 -14.92 -33.44
C ARG A 6 0.54 -13.58 -33.22
N GLU A 7 -0.11 -12.48 -33.62
CA GLU A 7 0.40 -11.12 -33.41
C GLU A 7 0.54 -10.77 -31.92
N LYS A 8 -0.45 -11.14 -31.10
CA LYS A 8 -0.41 -10.94 -29.64
C LYS A 8 0.69 -11.74 -28.94
N VAL A 9 0.96 -12.97 -29.40
CA VAL A 9 2.07 -13.79 -28.88
C VAL A 9 3.43 -13.22 -29.28
N HIS A 10 3.55 -12.68 -30.49
CA HIS A 10 4.77 -12.03 -30.96
C HIS A 10 5.12 -10.78 -30.13
N ILE A 11 4.12 -9.97 -29.76
CA ILE A 11 4.32 -8.76 -28.93
C ILE A 11 4.66 -9.10 -27.47
N ALA A 12 4.07 -10.15 -26.90
CA ALA A 12 4.51 -10.67 -25.59
C ALA A 12 5.98 -11.13 -25.63
N GLY A 13 6.43 -11.66 -26.77
CA GLY A 13 7.84 -11.91 -27.06
C GLY A 13 8.66 -10.62 -27.16
N SER A 14 8.16 -9.60 -27.87
CA SER A 14 8.84 -8.30 -28.00
C SER A 14 8.97 -7.56 -26.67
N LEU A 15 7.98 -7.59 -25.78
CA LEU A 15 8.07 -7.02 -24.42
C LEU A 15 9.09 -7.76 -23.52
N ALA A 16 9.20 -9.07 -23.68
CA ALA A 16 10.21 -9.86 -22.97
C ALA A 16 11.64 -9.60 -23.48
N VAL A 17 11.77 -9.29 -24.78
CA VAL A 17 13.06 -9.00 -25.45
C VAL A 17 13.47 -7.53 -25.32
N ALA A 18 12.52 -6.60 -25.23
CA ALA A 18 12.74 -5.16 -25.12
C ALA A 18 12.62 -4.68 -23.66
N GLN A 19 13.60 -5.03 -22.83
CA GLN A 19 13.78 -4.49 -21.47
C GLN A 19 14.57 -3.16 -21.47
N GLY A 20 14.57 -2.44 -22.58
CA GLY A 20 15.42 -1.27 -22.80
C GLY A 20 14.71 -0.15 -23.55
N PRO A 21 15.45 0.89 -24.00
CA PRO A 21 14.87 2.15 -24.46
C PRO A 21 13.90 2.03 -25.64
N ALA A 22 14.06 1.01 -26.49
CA ALA A 22 13.17 0.73 -27.62
C ALA A 22 11.70 0.52 -27.20
N LEU A 23 11.45 0.11 -25.95
CA LEU A 23 10.08 -0.05 -25.46
C LEU A 23 9.35 1.30 -25.32
N GLY A 24 10.06 2.34 -24.87
CA GLY A 24 9.51 3.69 -24.77
C GLY A 24 9.10 4.27 -26.12
N GLU A 25 9.87 3.98 -27.19
CA GLU A 25 9.54 4.40 -28.56
C GLU A 25 8.28 3.70 -29.10
N ALA A 26 8.06 2.45 -28.67
CA ALA A 26 6.93 1.64 -29.12
C ALA A 26 5.64 1.82 -28.29
N LEU A 27 5.64 2.72 -27.30
CA LEU A 27 4.50 2.96 -26.39
C LEU A 27 3.13 3.09 -27.08
N PRO A 28 2.97 3.87 -28.18
CA PRO A 28 1.69 4.01 -28.87
C PRO A 28 1.09 2.69 -29.38
N HIS A 29 1.94 1.70 -29.67
CA HIS A 29 1.53 0.37 -30.15
C HIS A 29 1.40 -0.64 -29.00
N VAL A 30 2.31 -0.54 -28.02
CA VAL A 30 2.37 -1.44 -26.87
C VAL A 30 1.19 -1.22 -25.94
N MET A 31 0.86 0.03 -25.61
CA MET A 31 -0.15 0.31 -24.58
C MET A 31 -1.56 -0.17 -24.96
N PRO A 32 -2.07 0.08 -26.19
CA PRO A 32 -3.36 -0.48 -26.60
C PRO A 32 -3.37 -2.02 -26.59
N THR A 33 -2.23 -2.63 -26.95
CA THR A 33 -2.09 -4.10 -26.93
C THR A 33 -2.14 -4.64 -25.50
N LEU A 34 -1.38 -4.06 -24.58
CA LEU A 34 -1.41 -4.41 -23.15
C LEU A 34 -2.83 -4.26 -22.60
N ARG A 35 -3.48 -3.11 -22.87
CA ARG A 35 -4.88 -2.88 -22.49
C ARG A 35 -5.79 -4.00 -22.99
N ALA A 36 -5.72 -4.35 -24.27
CA ALA A 36 -6.59 -5.37 -24.85
C ALA A 36 -6.33 -6.79 -24.34
N CYS A 37 -5.07 -7.11 -24.01
CA CYS A 37 -4.64 -8.43 -23.55
C CYS A 37 -4.82 -8.64 -22.04
N LEU A 38 -4.82 -7.56 -21.25
CA LEU A 38 -4.98 -7.62 -19.79
C LEU A 38 -6.44 -7.49 -19.33
N GLN A 39 -7.42 -7.51 -20.24
CA GLN A 39 -8.84 -7.49 -19.84
C GLN A 39 -9.26 -8.77 -19.09
N PRO A 40 -10.19 -8.69 -18.11
CA PRO A 40 -10.66 -9.84 -17.34
C PRO A 40 -11.20 -11.01 -18.15
N SER A 41 -11.72 -10.76 -19.36
CA SER A 41 -12.25 -11.76 -20.29
C SER A 41 -11.18 -12.54 -21.07
N ARG A 42 -9.90 -12.18 -20.92
CA ARG A 42 -8.78 -12.85 -21.61
C ARG A 42 -8.26 -14.04 -20.82
N ASP A 43 -7.54 -14.90 -21.53
CA ASP A 43 -6.91 -16.10 -20.97
C ASP A 43 -6.07 -15.77 -19.72
N PRO A 44 -6.34 -16.42 -18.57
CA PRO A 44 -5.66 -16.12 -17.32
C PRO A 44 -4.14 -16.34 -17.35
N GLN A 45 -3.66 -17.38 -18.07
CA GLN A 45 -2.24 -17.69 -18.13
C GLN A 45 -1.47 -16.62 -18.92
N MET A 46 -2.05 -16.17 -20.04
CA MET A 46 -1.52 -15.03 -20.80
C MET A 46 -1.47 -13.77 -19.94
N ARG A 47 -2.55 -13.46 -19.20
CA ARG A 47 -2.60 -12.29 -18.31
C ARG A 47 -1.54 -12.34 -17.23
N LEU A 48 -1.37 -13.48 -16.55
CA LEU A 48 -0.33 -13.65 -15.53
C LEU A 48 1.07 -13.42 -16.10
N LYS A 49 1.37 -13.99 -17.28
CA LYS A 49 2.65 -13.79 -17.95
C LYS A 49 2.88 -12.32 -18.31
N LEU A 50 1.86 -11.63 -18.84
CA LEU A 50 1.96 -10.23 -19.21
C LEU A 50 2.10 -9.31 -17.99
N PHE A 51 1.39 -9.57 -16.89
CA PHE A 51 1.58 -8.82 -15.64
C PHE A 51 2.98 -9.04 -15.07
N SER A 52 3.49 -10.27 -15.10
CA SER A 52 4.87 -10.54 -14.66
C SER A 52 5.89 -9.73 -15.46
N ILE A 53 5.78 -9.70 -16.79
CA ILE A 53 6.65 -8.89 -17.66
C ILE A 53 6.48 -7.40 -17.35
N LEU A 54 5.23 -6.92 -17.26
CA LEU A 54 4.92 -5.52 -16.98
C LEU A 54 5.51 -5.08 -15.64
N SER A 55 5.44 -5.91 -14.60
CA SER A 55 6.04 -5.62 -13.30
C SER A 55 7.56 -5.43 -13.41
N THR A 56 8.26 -6.29 -14.17
CA THR A 56 9.71 -6.17 -14.38
C THR A 56 10.07 -4.90 -15.13
N VAL A 57 9.29 -4.57 -16.16
CA VAL A 57 9.48 -3.34 -16.95
C VAL A 57 9.27 -2.10 -16.07
N LEU A 58 8.22 -2.08 -15.25
CA LEU A 58 7.91 -0.96 -14.36
C LEU A 58 8.98 -0.74 -13.29
N LEU A 59 9.61 -1.80 -12.78
CA LEU A 59 10.74 -1.67 -11.83
C LEU A 59 11.94 -0.95 -12.43
N ARG A 60 12.06 -0.92 -13.76
CA ARG A 60 13.11 -0.21 -14.49
C ARG A 60 12.51 0.84 -15.43
N ALA A 61 11.43 1.50 -15.01
CA ALA A 61 10.63 2.31 -15.92
C ALA A 61 11.45 3.41 -16.60
N THR A 62 12.37 4.06 -15.88
CA THR A 62 13.27 5.09 -16.44
C THR A 62 14.10 4.59 -17.63
N ASP A 63 14.61 3.36 -17.58
CA ASP A 63 15.45 2.78 -18.64
C ASP A 63 14.65 2.04 -19.73
N SER A 64 13.34 1.88 -19.54
CA SER A 64 12.50 1.00 -20.36
C SER A 64 11.25 1.72 -20.87
N ILE A 65 10.11 1.52 -20.22
CA ILE A 65 8.80 2.01 -20.70
C ILE A 65 8.71 3.53 -20.68
N ASN A 66 9.47 4.21 -19.81
CA ASN A 66 9.55 5.67 -19.74
C ASN A 66 10.87 6.24 -20.30
N SER A 67 11.62 5.48 -21.10
CA SER A 67 12.90 5.95 -21.68
C SER A 67 12.76 7.25 -22.50
N GLN A 68 11.58 7.49 -23.07
CA GLN A 68 11.24 8.68 -23.85
C GLN A 68 10.50 9.77 -23.02
N GLY A 69 10.31 9.55 -21.71
CA GLY A 69 9.55 10.47 -20.85
C GLY A 69 8.04 10.52 -21.10
N GLN A 70 7.51 9.64 -21.96
CA GLN A 70 6.12 9.68 -22.42
C GLN A 70 5.18 8.77 -21.64
N PHE A 71 5.69 7.85 -20.80
CA PHE A 71 4.86 6.88 -20.10
C PHE A 71 3.76 7.52 -19.22
N PRO A 72 4.00 8.64 -18.50
CA PRO A 72 2.96 9.23 -17.67
C PRO A 72 1.70 9.67 -18.43
N SER A 73 1.78 9.91 -19.75
CA SER A 73 0.60 10.19 -20.59
C SER A 73 -0.36 9.00 -20.70
N TYR A 74 0.11 7.79 -20.41
CA TYR A 74 -0.69 6.55 -20.41
C TYR A 74 -1.14 6.11 -19.01
N LEU A 75 -0.82 6.88 -17.97
CA LEU A 75 -1.10 6.50 -16.58
C LEU A 75 -2.58 6.22 -16.33
N GLU A 76 -3.47 7.02 -16.93
CA GLU A 76 -4.91 6.80 -16.82
C GLU A 76 -5.33 5.44 -17.39
N THR A 77 -4.83 5.06 -18.57
CA THR A 77 -5.07 3.75 -19.17
C THR A 77 -4.52 2.62 -18.30
N VAL A 78 -3.29 2.75 -17.81
CA VAL A 78 -2.69 1.75 -16.92
C VAL A 78 -3.52 1.59 -15.65
N THR A 79 -3.97 2.68 -15.05
CA THR A 79 -4.70 2.66 -13.79
C THR A 79 -6.12 2.14 -13.96
N LYS A 80 -6.90 2.77 -14.86
CA LYS A 80 -8.35 2.52 -15.01
C LYS A 80 -8.67 1.31 -15.88
N ASP A 81 -7.93 1.12 -16.98
CA ASP A 81 -8.25 0.07 -17.95
C ASP A 81 -7.46 -1.23 -17.76
N ILE A 82 -6.32 -1.18 -17.06
CA ILE A 82 -5.45 -2.35 -16.85
C ILE A 82 -5.47 -2.81 -15.40
N LEU A 83 -5.09 -1.96 -14.44
CA LEU A 83 -4.94 -2.38 -13.05
C LEU A 83 -6.30 -2.53 -12.35
N ALA A 84 -7.17 -1.52 -12.40
CA ALA A 84 -8.45 -1.54 -11.67
C ALA A 84 -9.31 -2.78 -11.96
N PRO A 85 -9.52 -3.23 -13.22
CA PRO A 85 -10.33 -4.41 -13.50
C PRO A 85 -9.70 -5.71 -13.00
N ASN A 86 -8.37 -5.76 -12.86
CA ASN A 86 -7.63 -6.94 -12.43
C ASN A 86 -7.39 -6.98 -10.91
N LEU A 87 -7.66 -5.89 -10.20
CA LEU A 87 -7.65 -5.82 -8.74
C LEU A 87 -9.01 -6.16 -8.12
N GLN A 88 -10.08 -6.25 -8.92
CA GLN A 88 -11.40 -6.63 -8.43
C GLN A 88 -11.41 -8.04 -7.85
N TRP A 89 -11.98 -8.18 -6.64
CA TRP A 89 -12.10 -9.46 -5.98
C TRP A 89 -13.00 -10.42 -6.76
N HIS A 90 -12.50 -11.62 -6.95
CA HIS A 90 -13.19 -12.77 -7.53
C HIS A 90 -12.68 -14.03 -6.83
N ALA A 91 -13.57 -14.98 -6.58
CA ALA A 91 -13.21 -16.24 -5.93
C ALA A 91 -12.28 -17.10 -6.81
N GLY A 92 -11.45 -17.91 -6.14
CA GLY A 92 -10.62 -18.93 -6.77
C GLY A 92 -9.15 -18.54 -6.94
N ARG A 93 -8.29 -19.57 -6.93
CA ARG A 93 -6.82 -19.42 -6.91
C ARG A 93 -6.26 -18.64 -8.10
N THR A 94 -6.81 -18.84 -9.30
CA THR A 94 -6.38 -18.13 -10.50
C THR A 94 -6.69 -16.63 -10.42
N ALA A 95 -7.86 -16.27 -9.90
CA ALA A 95 -8.22 -14.88 -9.71
C ALA A 95 -7.35 -14.20 -8.64
N ALA A 96 -7.07 -14.89 -7.53
CA ALA A 96 -6.14 -14.42 -6.51
C ALA A 96 -4.73 -14.19 -7.08
N ALA A 97 -4.20 -15.14 -7.85
CA ALA A 97 -2.89 -14.99 -8.51
C ALA A 97 -2.83 -13.79 -9.46
N ILE A 98 -3.92 -13.51 -10.19
CA ILE A 98 -4.01 -12.32 -11.05
C ILE A 98 -3.98 -11.03 -10.20
N ARG A 99 -4.73 -10.98 -9.09
CA ARG A 99 -4.69 -9.84 -8.17
C ARG A 99 -3.29 -9.64 -7.59
N THR A 100 -2.60 -10.71 -7.18
CA THR A 100 -1.20 -10.65 -6.73
C THR A 100 -0.29 -10.04 -7.80
N ALA A 101 -0.45 -10.46 -9.07
CA ALA A 101 0.35 -9.93 -10.17
C ALA A 101 0.03 -8.45 -10.47
N ALA A 102 -1.25 -8.06 -10.43
CA ALA A 102 -1.67 -6.67 -10.61
C ALA A 102 -1.20 -5.75 -9.47
N VAL A 103 -1.30 -6.19 -8.21
CA VAL A 103 -0.75 -5.48 -7.04
C VAL A 103 0.77 -5.31 -7.17
N SER A 104 1.47 -6.33 -7.67
CA SER A 104 2.92 -6.25 -7.90
C SER A 104 3.28 -5.21 -8.98
N CYS A 105 2.49 -5.11 -10.06
CA CYS A 105 2.63 -4.03 -11.04
C CYS A 105 2.37 -2.66 -10.44
N LEU A 106 1.33 -2.51 -9.60
CA LEU A 106 1.04 -1.24 -8.94
C LEU A 106 2.19 -0.82 -8.00
N TRP A 107 2.73 -1.76 -7.23
CA TRP A 107 3.92 -1.51 -6.42
C TRP A 107 5.09 -1.03 -7.28
N ALA A 108 5.46 -1.79 -8.31
CA ALA A 108 6.53 -1.43 -9.23
C ALA A 108 6.32 -0.04 -9.84
N LEU A 109 5.09 0.29 -10.26
CA LEU A 109 4.72 1.60 -10.77
C LEU A 109 4.97 2.71 -9.73
N THR A 110 4.42 2.57 -8.52
CA THR A 110 4.55 3.57 -7.47
C THR A 110 5.96 3.72 -6.90
N SER A 111 6.81 2.70 -7.06
CA SER A 111 8.22 2.70 -6.63
C SER A 111 9.21 3.09 -7.74
N SER A 112 8.75 3.36 -8.96
CA SER A 112 9.63 3.55 -10.12
C SER A 112 10.24 4.94 -10.29
N GLU A 113 9.91 5.89 -9.41
CA GLU A 113 10.36 7.30 -9.46
C GLU A 113 9.98 8.09 -10.73
N VAL A 114 9.27 7.47 -11.69
CA VAL A 114 8.83 8.14 -12.93
C VAL A 114 7.56 8.97 -12.77
N LEU A 115 6.82 8.76 -11.68
CA LEU A 115 5.57 9.47 -11.39
C LEU A 115 5.84 10.66 -10.47
N SER A 116 5.23 11.79 -10.79
CA SER A 116 5.18 12.93 -9.87
C SER A 116 4.28 12.63 -8.68
N ALA A 117 4.42 13.41 -7.60
CA ALA A 117 3.56 13.30 -6.42
C ALA A 117 2.06 13.42 -6.78
N LYS A 118 1.71 14.36 -7.68
CA LYS A 118 0.33 14.53 -8.14
C LYS A 118 -0.19 13.30 -8.89
N GLN A 119 0.64 12.68 -9.72
CA GLN A 119 0.28 11.47 -10.44
C GLN A 119 0.06 10.27 -9.51
N ILE A 120 0.88 10.13 -8.45
CA ILE A 120 0.67 9.10 -7.43
C ILE A 120 -0.65 9.36 -6.66
N GLN A 121 -0.99 10.62 -6.37
CA GLN A 121 -2.28 10.97 -5.76
C GLN A 121 -3.47 10.58 -6.68
N ASP A 122 -3.37 10.82 -7.99
CA ASP A 122 -4.44 10.44 -8.92
C ASP A 122 -4.61 8.90 -9.01
N VAL A 123 -3.50 8.15 -8.96
CA VAL A 123 -3.51 6.69 -8.86
C VAL A 123 -4.14 6.23 -7.54
N GLN A 124 -3.78 6.87 -6.42
CA GLN A 124 -4.36 6.60 -5.11
C GLN A 124 -5.87 6.79 -5.12
N GLU A 125 -6.36 7.94 -5.58
CA GLU A 125 -7.80 8.23 -5.64
C GLU A 125 -8.56 7.17 -6.42
N THR A 126 -7.94 6.62 -7.47
CA THR A 126 -8.54 5.61 -8.34
C THR A 126 -8.50 4.20 -7.74
N LEU A 127 -7.40 3.81 -7.07
CA LEU A 127 -7.12 2.41 -6.72
C LEU A 127 -7.13 2.11 -5.22
N MET A 128 -7.16 3.10 -4.33
CA MET A 128 -7.14 2.88 -2.88
C MET A 128 -8.23 1.89 -2.42
N PRO A 129 -9.51 1.99 -2.86
CA PRO A 129 -10.53 1.03 -2.44
C PRO A 129 -10.16 -0.42 -2.77
N GLN A 130 -9.63 -0.67 -3.96
CA GLN A 130 -9.24 -2.01 -4.39
C GLN A 130 -8.00 -2.48 -3.63
N VAL A 131 -7.01 -1.62 -3.38
CA VAL A 131 -5.81 -1.96 -2.59
C VAL A 131 -6.17 -2.30 -1.14
N LEU A 132 -7.16 -1.63 -0.54
CA LEU A 132 -7.64 -2.00 0.80
C LEU A 132 -8.19 -3.42 0.81
N THR A 133 -8.95 -3.82 -0.22
CA THR A 133 -9.46 -5.20 -0.30
C THR A 133 -8.37 -6.25 -0.46
N THR A 134 -7.20 -5.90 -1.01
CA THR A 134 -6.10 -6.86 -1.18
C THR A 134 -5.31 -7.11 0.11
N LEU A 135 -5.59 -6.36 1.19
CA LEU A 135 -5.08 -6.68 2.52
C LEU A 135 -5.68 -7.98 3.06
N GLU A 136 -6.85 -8.42 2.59
CA GLU A 136 -7.54 -9.65 3.04
C GLU A 136 -7.20 -10.89 2.18
N GLU A 137 -6.21 -10.80 1.30
CA GLU A 137 -5.80 -11.92 0.44
C GLU A 137 -5.07 -13.02 1.22
N ASP A 138 -5.28 -14.29 0.85
CA ASP A 138 -4.57 -15.43 1.43
C ASP A 138 -3.04 -15.34 1.26
N SER A 139 -2.61 -14.70 0.16
CA SER A 139 -1.19 -14.52 -0.17
C SER A 139 -0.52 -13.50 0.75
N GLN A 140 0.41 -13.97 1.60
CA GLN A 140 1.28 -13.12 2.43
C GLN A 140 1.93 -12.00 1.61
N MET A 141 2.47 -12.33 0.43
CA MET A 141 3.13 -11.35 -0.44
C MET A 141 2.17 -10.25 -0.87
N THR A 142 0.91 -10.58 -1.17
CA THR A 142 -0.09 -9.59 -1.56
C THR A 142 -0.44 -8.68 -0.40
N ARG A 143 -0.64 -9.21 0.81
CA ARG A 143 -0.90 -8.38 1.99
C ARG A 143 0.27 -7.45 2.31
N LEU A 144 1.49 -7.97 2.28
CA LEU A 144 2.72 -7.19 2.52
C LEU A 144 2.86 -6.03 1.53
N ILE A 145 2.73 -6.32 0.23
CA ILE A 145 2.87 -5.30 -0.82
C ILE A 145 1.72 -4.28 -0.71
N SER A 146 0.51 -4.71 -0.37
CA SER A 146 -0.64 -3.82 -0.18
C SER A 146 -0.38 -2.81 0.94
N CYS A 147 0.14 -3.24 2.10
CA CYS A 147 0.56 -2.32 3.18
C CYS A 147 1.56 -1.27 2.65
N ARG A 148 2.56 -1.71 1.87
CA ARG A 148 3.59 -0.80 1.32
C ARG A 148 3.03 0.20 0.32
N ILE A 149 2.12 -0.22 -0.56
CA ILE A 149 1.44 0.68 -1.51
C ILE A 149 0.63 1.74 -0.75
N ILE A 150 -0.14 1.33 0.27
CA ILE A 150 -0.91 2.25 1.11
C ILE A 150 0.03 3.24 1.81
N ASN A 151 1.18 2.79 2.29
CA ASN A 151 2.18 3.68 2.88
C ASN A 151 2.70 4.73 1.89
N THR A 152 3.03 4.32 0.65
CA THR A 152 3.45 5.25 -0.41
C THR A 152 2.36 6.27 -0.75
N PHE A 153 1.10 5.82 -0.83
CA PHE A 153 -0.05 6.69 -1.02
C PHE A 153 -0.19 7.73 0.10
N LEU A 154 -0.19 7.30 1.36
CA LEU A 154 -0.28 8.19 2.52
C LEU A 154 0.87 9.21 2.56
N LYS A 155 2.12 8.77 2.34
CA LYS A 155 3.30 9.66 2.31
C LYS A 155 3.19 10.74 1.23
N THR A 156 2.53 10.43 0.12
CA THR A 156 2.42 11.34 -1.01
C THR A 156 1.25 12.32 -0.87
N SER A 157 0.15 11.88 -0.24
CA SER A 157 -1.01 12.75 0.02
C SER A 157 -0.82 13.66 1.23
N GLY A 158 -0.04 13.23 2.22
CA GLY A 158 0.18 14.00 3.44
C GLY A 158 -1.12 14.35 4.15
N SER A 159 -1.28 15.60 4.57
CA SER A 159 -2.48 16.11 5.25
C SER A 159 -3.64 16.51 4.33
N MET A 160 -3.48 16.39 3.01
CA MET A 160 -4.48 16.80 2.02
C MET A 160 -5.59 15.76 1.79
N MET A 161 -5.56 14.64 2.53
CA MET A 161 -6.54 13.58 2.38
C MET A 161 -7.87 13.94 3.05
N ASP A 162 -8.96 13.64 2.35
CA ASP A 162 -10.31 13.72 2.90
C ASP A 162 -10.43 12.92 4.22
N PRO A 163 -10.85 13.54 5.33
CA PRO A 163 -10.95 12.89 6.63
C PRO A 163 -11.76 11.60 6.61
N GLU A 164 -12.86 11.54 5.86
CA GLU A 164 -13.70 10.35 5.77
C GLU A 164 -13.00 9.17 5.08
N LYS A 165 -12.10 9.44 4.14
CA LYS A 165 -11.27 8.41 3.51
C LYS A 165 -10.16 7.97 4.45
N LEU A 166 -9.53 8.92 5.13
CA LEU A 166 -8.41 8.62 6.03
C LEU A 166 -8.84 7.72 7.20
N ILE A 167 -10.00 7.97 7.82
CA ILE A 167 -10.52 7.13 8.92
C ILE A 167 -10.88 5.69 8.50
N LYS A 168 -11.10 5.42 7.21
CA LYS A 168 -11.39 4.08 6.70
C LYS A 168 -10.13 3.23 6.51
N ILE A 169 -8.94 3.84 6.53
CA ILE A 169 -7.67 3.13 6.24
C ILE A 169 -7.13 2.44 7.49
N TYR A 170 -7.06 3.14 8.63
CA TYR A 170 -6.41 2.61 9.83
C TYR A 170 -7.03 1.31 10.38
N PRO A 171 -8.36 1.06 10.32
CA PRO A 171 -8.91 -0.19 10.82
C PRO A 171 -8.45 -1.39 10.00
N GLU A 172 -8.29 -1.22 8.68
CA GLU A 172 -7.81 -2.28 7.80
C GLU A 172 -6.33 -2.61 8.04
N LEU A 173 -5.52 -1.59 8.34
CA LEU A 173 -4.12 -1.78 8.74
C LEU A 173 -4.00 -2.42 10.13
N LEU A 174 -4.87 -2.02 11.07
CA LEU A 174 -4.88 -2.55 12.42
C LEU A 174 -5.11 -4.07 12.43
N LYS A 175 -6.06 -4.57 11.61
CA LYS A 175 -6.30 -6.02 11.44
C LYS A 175 -5.08 -6.80 10.94
N ARG A 176 -4.06 -6.13 10.37
CA ARG A 176 -2.81 -6.76 9.91
C ARG A 176 -1.76 -6.88 11.01
N LEU A 177 -1.98 -6.33 12.21
CA LEU A 177 -1.15 -6.61 13.37
C LEU A 177 -1.37 -8.02 13.94
N ASP A 178 -2.49 -8.65 13.61
CA ASP A 178 -2.79 -10.06 13.91
C ASP A 178 -2.40 -11.03 12.77
N ASP A 179 -1.65 -10.56 11.77
CA ASP A 179 -1.20 -11.40 10.67
C ASP A 179 -0.23 -12.50 11.14
N VAL A 180 -0.29 -13.67 10.51
CA VAL A 180 0.66 -14.77 10.77
C VAL A 180 2.10 -14.43 10.37
N SER A 181 2.30 -13.45 9.48
CA SER A 181 3.60 -13.02 9.00
C SER A 181 4.07 -11.74 9.68
N ASN A 182 5.18 -11.82 10.41
CA ASN A 182 5.81 -10.65 11.01
C ASN A 182 6.17 -9.56 9.98
N ASP A 183 6.52 -9.89 8.74
CA ASP A 183 6.76 -8.89 7.70
C ASP A 183 5.52 -8.05 7.40
N VAL A 184 4.34 -8.69 7.36
CA VAL A 184 3.06 -7.99 7.14
C VAL A 184 2.73 -7.12 8.35
N ARG A 185 2.91 -7.65 9.57
CA ARG A 185 2.69 -6.92 10.83
C ARG A 185 3.58 -5.67 10.91
N MET A 186 4.87 -5.82 10.59
CA MET A 186 5.84 -4.71 10.55
C MET A 186 5.48 -3.66 9.51
N ALA A 187 5.06 -4.09 8.30
CA ALA A 187 4.63 -3.17 7.26
C ALA A 187 3.35 -2.42 7.67
N ALA A 188 2.40 -3.08 8.33
CA ALA A 188 1.19 -2.46 8.86
C ALA A 188 1.51 -1.43 9.95
N ALA A 189 2.35 -1.79 10.92
CA ALA A 189 2.82 -0.87 11.97
C ALA A 189 3.51 0.38 11.37
N SER A 190 4.43 0.19 10.41
CA SER A 190 5.07 1.30 9.71
C SER A 190 4.07 2.19 8.96
N THR A 191 3.01 1.59 8.40
CA THR A 191 1.97 2.35 7.69
C THR A 191 1.07 3.13 8.66
N LEU A 192 0.81 2.58 9.86
CA LEU A 192 0.08 3.27 10.92
C LEU A 192 0.83 4.50 11.46
N VAL A 193 2.17 4.45 11.53
CA VAL A 193 3.01 5.65 11.80
C VAL A 193 2.71 6.74 10.78
N THR A 194 2.75 6.42 9.49
CA THR A 194 2.46 7.41 8.43
C THR A 194 1.01 7.89 8.48
N TRP A 195 0.05 7.02 8.82
CA TRP A 195 -1.33 7.44 9.03
C TRP A 195 -1.45 8.47 10.18
N LEU A 196 -0.77 8.24 11.31
CA LEU A 196 -0.73 9.20 12.42
C LEU A 196 -0.09 10.53 12.01
N GLN A 197 0.94 10.50 11.18
CA GLN A 197 1.57 11.71 10.62
C GLN A 197 0.60 12.49 9.72
N CYS A 198 -0.20 11.81 8.89
CA CYS A 198 -1.27 12.44 8.11
C CYS A 198 -2.29 13.14 9.02
N VAL A 199 -2.74 12.47 10.09
CA VAL A 199 -3.68 13.05 11.07
C VAL A 199 -3.06 14.25 11.81
N LYS A 200 -1.78 14.17 12.17
CA LYS A 200 -1.04 15.26 12.84
C LYS A 200 -0.92 16.50 11.96
N GLY A 201 -0.83 16.34 10.65
CA GLY A 201 -0.81 17.45 9.69
C GLY A 201 -2.20 17.95 9.27
N ALA A 202 -3.27 17.20 9.55
CA ALA A 202 -4.62 17.57 9.13
C ALA A 202 -5.20 18.72 9.96
N GLU A 203 -6.01 19.56 9.31
CA GLU A 203 -6.84 20.54 10.01
C GLU A 203 -7.96 19.83 10.79
N GLY A 204 -8.40 20.41 11.91
CA GLY A 204 -9.53 19.85 12.67
C GLY A 204 -9.23 18.51 13.36
N LYS A 205 -8.02 18.36 13.94
CA LYS A 205 -7.55 17.13 14.62
C LYS A 205 -8.59 16.47 15.53
N SER A 206 -9.40 17.26 16.24
CA SER A 206 -10.48 16.79 17.13
C SER A 206 -11.45 15.81 16.46
N TYR A 207 -11.66 15.93 15.15
CA TYR A 207 -12.45 14.98 14.36
C TYR A 207 -11.94 13.53 14.48
N TYR A 208 -10.62 13.35 14.62
CA TYR A 208 -9.98 12.05 14.71
C TYR A 208 -9.85 11.52 16.13
N GLN A 209 -10.26 12.27 17.16
CA GLN A 209 -9.99 11.93 18.56
C GLN A 209 -10.49 10.53 18.94
N SER A 210 -11.74 10.19 18.58
CA SER A 210 -12.31 8.87 18.87
C SER A 210 -11.60 7.75 18.10
N SER A 211 -11.23 7.99 16.84
CA SER A 211 -10.51 7.02 16.00
C SER A 211 -9.10 6.75 16.54
N VAL A 212 -8.39 7.81 16.94
CA VAL A 212 -7.05 7.73 17.55
C VAL A 212 -7.11 7.05 18.92
N GLN A 213 -8.11 7.37 19.75
CA GLN A 213 -8.31 6.69 21.03
C GLN A 213 -8.55 5.19 20.86
N TYR A 214 -9.39 4.81 19.90
CA TYR A 214 -9.61 3.40 19.57
C TYR A 214 -8.32 2.75 19.10
N LEU A 215 -7.58 3.38 18.18
CA LEU A 215 -6.29 2.88 17.72
C LEU A 215 -5.30 2.66 18.87
N TYR A 216 -5.21 3.58 19.85
CA TYR A 216 -4.34 3.39 21.01
C TYR A 216 -4.70 2.17 21.84
N ARG A 217 -5.98 1.95 22.13
CA ARG A 217 -6.42 0.78 22.90
C ARG A 217 -5.97 -0.53 22.24
N GLU A 218 -6.14 -0.61 20.94
CA GLU A 218 -5.82 -1.81 20.17
C GLU A 218 -4.29 -2.00 20.04
N LEU A 219 -3.54 -0.92 19.77
CA LEU A 219 -2.07 -0.96 19.72
C LEU A 219 -1.45 -1.34 21.06
N LEU A 220 -1.98 -0.86 22.18
CA LEU A 220 -1.43 -1.14 23.51
C LEU A 220 -1.40 -2.65 23.80
N VAL A 221 -2.37 -3.42 23.32
CA VAL A 221 -2.37 -4.89 23.46
C VAL A 221 -1.12 -5.51 22.85
N HIS A 222 -0.65 -4.99 21.71
CA HIS A 222 0.54 -5.48 21.01
C HIS A 222 1.88 -5.06 21.65
N LEU A 223 1.89 -4.19 22.68
CA LEU A 223 3.10 -4.01 23.50
C LEU A 223 3.42 -5.25 24.35
N ASP A 224 2.47 -6.18 24.51
CA ASP A 224 2.67 -7.47 25.15
C ASP A 224 2.79 -8.63 24.14
N ASP A 225 3.16 -8.34 22.88
CA ASP A 225 3.37 -9.36 21.86
C ASP A 225 4.49 -10.35 22.26
N PRO A 226 4.41 -11.65 21.89
CA PRO A 226 5.54 -12.57 22.07
C PRO A 226 6.79 -12.18 21.27
N GLU A 227 6.65 -11.48 20.15
CA GLU A 227 7.77 -11.10 19.28
C GLU A 227 8.29 -9.71 19.64
N LYS A 228 9.52 -9.65 20.17
CA LYS A 228 10.14 -8.38 20.58
C LYS A 228 10.18 -7.33 19.46
N ALA A 229 10.46 -7.74 18.24
CA ALA A 229 10.50 -6.82 17.09
C ALA A 229 9.14 -6.13 16.85
N ILE A 230 8.04 -6.82 17.14
CA ILE A 230 6.69 -6.26 17.04
C ILE A 230 6.45 -5.31 18.22
N GLN A 231 6.82 -5.69 19.45
CA GLN A 231 6.72 -4.78 20.60
C GLN A 231 7.47 -3.46 20.35
N ASP A 232 8.70 -3.54 19.84
CA ASP A 232 9.52 -2.38 19.46
C ASP A 232 8.82 -1.53 18.39
N ALA A 233 8.30 -2.15 17.32
CA ALA A 233 7.60 -1.42 16.26
C ALA A 233 6.34 -0.71 16.76
N ILE A 234 5.55 -1.37 17.61
CA ILE A 234 4.31 -0.82 18.19
C ILE A 234 4.61 0.32 19.17
N LEU A 235 5.68 0.20 19.95
CA LEU A 235 6.15 1.29 20.78
C LEU A 235 6.45 2.53 19.94
N GLU A 236 7.13 2.38 18.80
CA GLU A 236 7.39 3.49 17.89
C GLU A 236 6.10 4.08 17.28
N VAL A 237 5.09 3.25 16.96
CA VAL A 237 3.77 3.74 16.52
C VAL A 237 3.12 4.61 17.60
N LEU A 238 3.10 4.14 18.86
CA LEU A 238 2.50 4.87 19.98
C LEU A 238 3.30 6.14 20.33
N LYS A 239 4.63 6.13 20.20
CA LYS A 239 5.46 7.33 20.34
C LYS A 239 5.15 8.37 19.28
N GLU A 240 5.02 7.99 18.01
CA GLU A 240 4.56 8.93 16.97
C GLU A 240 3.16 9.49 17.32
N GLY A 241 2.29 8.61 17.81
CA GLY A 241 0.95 8.94 18.30
C GLY A 241 0.95 9.96 19.44
N SER A 242 1.95 9.98 20.33
CA SER A 242 1.99 10.90 21.48
C SER A 242 1.81 12.39 21.13
N GLY A 243 2.13 12.81 19.91
CA GLY A 243 1.84 14.16 19.41
C GLY A 243 0.36 14.41 19.07
N LEU A 244 -0.53 13.45 19.31
CA LEU A 244 -1.98 13.48 19.11
C LEU A 244 -2.67 13.02 20.39
N PHE A 245 -3.32 13.95 21.09
CA PHE A 245 -4.08 13.66 22.32
C PHE A 245 -3.26 12.90 23.38
N PRO A 246 -2.11 13.45 23.84
CA PRO A 246 -1.21 12.78 24.78
C PRO A 246 -1.91 12.33 26.08
N ASP A 247 -2.82 13.15 26.61
CA ASP A 247 -3.59 12.81 27.82
C ASP A 247 -4.45 11.54 27.63
N LEU A 248 -4.99 11.32 26.43
CA LEU A 248 -5.71 10.09 26.11
C LEU A 248 -4.74 8.92 26.10
N LEU A 249 -3.57 9.06 25.46
CA LEU A 249 -2.58 7.99 25.40
C LEU A 249 -2.10 7.58 26.81
N VAL A 250 -1.83 8.55 27.69
CA VAL A 250 -1.49 8.29 29.10
C VAL A 250 -2.60 7.50 29.78
N ARG A 251 -3.83 8.01 29.74
CA ARG A 251 -4.99 7.37 30.38
C ARG A 251 -5.21 5.94 29.91
N GLU A 252 -5.16 5.69 28.59
CA GLU A 252 -5.36 4.35 28.04
C GLU A 252 -4.19 3.42 28.41
N THR A 253 -2.95 3.93 28.47
CA THR A 253 -1.77 3.15 28.90
C THR A 253 -1.86 2.75 30.37
N GLU A 254 -2.19 3.69 31.27
CA GLU A 254 -2.36 3.43 32.70
C GLU A 254 -3.48 2.42 32.98
N ALA A 255 -4.53 2.42 32.15
CA ALA A 255 -5.66 1.50 32.29
C ALA A 255 -5.30 0.03 31.96
N VAL A 256 -4.18 -0.23 31.26
CA VAL A 256 -3.80 -1.57 30.81
C VAL A 256 -2.44 -2.05 31.29
N ILE A 257 -1.55 -1.17 31.76
CA ILE A 257 -0.18 -1.53 32.21
C ILE A 257 -0.13 -2.72 33.17
N HIS A 258 -1.07 -2.81 34.11
CA HIS A 258 -1.16 -3.89 35.11
C HIS A 258 -1.68 -5.22 34.54
N LYS A 259 -2.16 -5.23 33.29
CA LYS A 259 -2.67 -6.42 32.59
C LYS A 259 -1.61 -7.09 31.72
N HIS A 260 -0.51 -6.40 31.43
CA HIS A 260 0.56 -6.92 30.59
C HIS A 260 1.45 -7.89 31.39
N ARG A 261 2.06 -8.87 30.72
CA ARG A 261 3.06 -9.76 31.33
C ARG A 261 4.28 -8.98 31.87
N SER A 262 4.62 -7.88 31.21
CA SER A 262 5.65 -6.94 31.66
C SER A 262 5.19 -5.49 31.44
N ALA A 263 5.41 -4.64 32.44
CA ALA A 263 5.10 -3.22 32.38
C ALA A 263 6.12 -2.39 31.56
N THR A 264 7.28 -2.96 31.22
CA THR A 264 8.45 -2.23 30.70
C THR A 264 8.14 -1.34 29.49
N TYR A 265 7.42 -1.85 28.48
CA TYR A 265 7.09 -1.07 27.29
C TYR A 265 6.08 0.05 27.57
N CYS A 266 5.10 -0.19 28.44
CA CYS A 266 4.16 0.83 28.90
C CYS A 266 4.87 1.93 29.70
N GLU A 267 5.79 1.57 30.59
CA GLU A 267 6.59 2.53 31.36
C GLU A 267 7.47 3.38 30.43
N GLN A 268 8.12 2.77 29.44
CA GLN A 268 8.90 3.50 28.43
C GLN A 268 8.01 4.47 27.63
N LEU A 269 6.80 4.06 27.28
CA LEU A 269 5.85 4.92 26.59
C LEU A 269 5.43 6.11 27.46
N LEU A 270 5.07 5.88 28.72
CA LEU A 270 4.69 6.94 29.65
C LEU A 270 5.84 7.93 29.88
N GLN A 271 7.07 7.43 30.07
CA GLN A 271 8.27 8.26 30.18
C GLN A 271 8.48 9.12 28.93
N HIS A 272 8.27 8.54 27.73
CA HIS A 272 8.37 9.29 26.49
C HIS A 272 7.33 10.42 26.42
N VAL A 273 6.06 10.14 26.71
CA VAL A 273 4.99 11.15 26.66
C VAL A 273 5.26 12.30 27.66
N GLN A 274 5.78 11.99 28.84
CA GLN A 274 6.15 13.01 29.85
C GLN A 274 7.35 13.87 29.44
N ALA A 275 8.27 13.32 28.64
CA ALA A 275 9.46 14.03 28.18
C ALA A 275 9.18 14.94 26.98
N VAL A 276 8.10 14.72 26.23
CA VAL A 276 7.68 15.58 25.12
C VAL A 276 7.00 16.82 25.68
N PRO A 277 7.51 18.05 25.45
CA PRO A 277 6.85 19.27 25.91
C PRO A 277 5.47 19.37 25.30
N ALA A 278 4.46 19.75 26.10
CA ALA A 278 3.11 20.01 25.62
C ALA A 278 3.17 20.99 24.44
N THR A 279 2.93 20.50 23.24
CA THR A 279 2.88 21.33 22.04
C THR A 279 1.54 22.03 22.06
N GLN A 280 1.56 23.33 22.37
CA GLN A 280 0.38 24.20 22.34
C GLN A 280 -0.24 24.27 20.95
#